data_AF-A0A9E1KTN8-F1
#
_entry.id   AF-A0A9E1KTN8-F1
#
_cell.length_a   1.000
_cell.length_b   1.000
_cell.length_c   1.000
_cell.angle_alpha   90.00
_cell.angle_beta   90.00
_cell.angle_gamma   90.00
#
_symmetry.space_group_name_H-M   'P 1'
#
loop_
_entity.id
_entity.type
_entity.pdbx_description
1 polymer ?
#
loop_
_entity_poly.entity_id
_entity_poly.type
_entity_poly.pdbx_seq_one_letter_code
_entity_poly.pdbx_strand_id
1 'polypeptide(L)'
;ALIASQEAGTSASPGTALQRIQVVKGWIDEAGERRERVVDVAGDGDNGATVDIASCKTSGPGFANLCTVWTDDQFDPEQRAYYYSRVIENPTCRWSQRICAASKVDCNVPETIGGGLEGCCSAEHRPIIQERAWSSPIWYSP
;
A
#
# COMPACT_ATOMS: atom_id res chain seq x y z
N ALA A 1 -0.63 4.10 -20.67
CA ALA A 1 0.06 4.99 -19.72
C ALA A 1 -0.60 4.84 -18.36
N LEU A 2 0.18 4.87 -17.28
CA LEU A 2 -0.29 4.87 -15.90
C LEU A 2 0.14 6.17 -15.24
N ILE A 3 -0.78 6.83 -14.54
CA ILE A 3 -0.55 8.10 -13.84
C ILE A 3 -1.19 7.99 -12.46
N ALA A 4 -0.46 8.42 -11.44
CA ALA A 4 -0.96 8.52 -10.08
C ALA A 4 -0.47 9.81 -9.43
N SER A 5 -1.32 10.42 -8.62
CA SER A 5 -1.03 11.64 -7.86
C SER A 5 -1.38 11.39 -6.39
N GLN A 6 -0.49 11.83 -5.51
CA GLN A 6 -0.70 11.87 -4.08
C GLN A 6 -1.94 12.71 -3.76
N GLU A 7 -2.68 12.30 -2.74
CA GLU A 7 -3.80 13.09 -2.23
C GLU A 7 -3.30 14.43 -1.65
N ALA A 8 -4.02 15.52 -1.89
CA ALA A 8 -3.60 16.85 -1.41
C ALA A 8 -3.58 16.94 0.13
N GLY A 9 -4.50 16.24 0.81
CA GLY A 9 -4.71 16.36 2.24
C GLY A 9 -5.07 17.77 2.69
N THR A 10 -4.75 18.09 3.95
CA THR A 10 -4.90 19.42 4.55
C THR A 10 -3.58 19.90 5.15
N SER A 11 -3.49 21.16 5.54
CA SER A 11 -2.31 21.68 6.26
C SER A 11 -2.03 20.95 7.58
N ALA A 12 -3.08 20.47 8.26
CA ALA A 12 -2.96 19.72 9.52
C ALA A 12 -2.71 18.21 9.30
N SER A 13 -3.10 17.68 8.14
CA SER A 13 -2.93 16.27 7.78
C SER A 13 -2.64 16.20 6.28
N PRO A 14 -1.38 16.40 5.86
CA PRO A 14 -1.00 16.30 4.46
C PRO A 14 -1.23 14.87 3.96
N GLY A 15 -1.48 14.70 2.67
CA GLY A 15 -1.60 13.37 2.09
C GLY A 15 -0.31 12.56 2.20
N THR A 16 -0.41 11.25 2.05
CA THR A 16 0.76 10.36 2.13
C THR A 16 1.47 10.29 0.78
N ALA A 17 2.80 10.35 0.77
CA ALA A 17 3.55 10.24 -0.48
C ALA A 17 3.36 8.84 -1.12
N LEU A 18 3.29 8.80 -2.44
CA LEU A 18 3.23 7.56 -3.19
C LEU A 18 4.57 6.82 -3.08
N GLN A 19 4.52 5.49 -2.97
CA GLN A 19 5.70 4.64 -3.01
C GLN A 19 5.92 4.10 -4.42
N ARG A 20 4.89 3.49 -5.02
CA ARG A 20 4.98 2.86 -6.36
C ARG A 20 3.63 2.63 -7.03
N ILE A 21 3.68 2.45 -8.35
CA ILE A 21 2.59 1.89 -9.16
C ILE A 21 2.96 0.44 -9.51
N GLN A 22 1.99 -0.45 -9.39
CA GLN A 22 2.07 -1.84 -9.83
C GLN A 22 1.02 -2.13 -10.90
N VAL A 23 1.36 -3.00 -11.84
CA VAL A 23 0.40 -3.69 -12.70
C VAL A 23 0.29 -5.13 -12.23
N VAL A 24 -0.94 -5.61 -12.09
CA VAL A 24 -1.23 -7.00 -11.78
C VAL A 24 -1.88 -7.63 -13.00
N LYS A 25 -1.22 -8.66 -13.53
CA LYS A 25 -1.70 -9.51 -14.62
C LYS A 25 -2.16 -10.83 -14.03
N GLY A 26 -3.35 -11.29 -14.40
CA GLY A 26 -3.80 -12.65 -14.14
C GLY A 26 -4.23 -13.36 -15.41
N TRP A 27 -3.95 -14.66 -15.49
CA TRP A 27 -4.27 -15.51 -16.64
C TRP A 27 -4.47 -16.96 -16.21
N ILE A 28 -4.92 -17.81 -17.14
CA ILE A 28 -4.97 -19.26 -16.99
C ILE A 28 -3.84 -19.84 -17.85
N ASP A 29 -2.99 -20.69 -17.28
CA ASP A 29 -1.93 -21.37 -18.04
C ASP A 29 -2.45 -22.62 -18.80
N GLU A 30 -1.54 -23.28 -19.53
CA GLU A 30 -1.84 -24.47 -20.33
C GLU A 30 -2.40 -25.65 -19.51
N ALA A 31 -2.08 -25.71 -18.21
CA ALA A 31 -2.59 -26.73 -17.29
C ALA A 31 -3.98 -26.38 -16.74
N GLY A 32 -4.53 -25.22 -17.09
CA GLY A 32 -5.80 -24.72 -16.56
C GLY A 32 -5.66 -24.03 -15.19
N GLU A 33 -4.45 -23.76 -14.72
CA GLU A 33 -4.21 -23.15 -13.42
C GLU A 33 -4.22 -21.62 -13.49
N ARG A 34 -4.76 -20.99 -12.44
CA ARG A 34 -4.73 -19.53 -12.29
C ARG A 34 -3.32 -19.08 -11.95
N ARG A 35 -2.81 -18.11 -12.70
CA ARG A 35 -1.54 -17.43 -12.46
C ARG A 35 -1.77 -15.95 -12.21
N GLU A 36 -0.89 -15.36 -11.40
CA GLU A 36 -0.82 -13.92 -11.18
C GLU A 36 0.64 -13.47 -11.26
N ARG A 37 0.88 -12.33 -11.89
CA ARG A 37 2.17 -11.62 -11.88
C ARG A 37 1.92 -10.18 -11.44
N VAL A 38 2.66 -9.74 -10.44
CA VAL A 38 2.69 -8.34 -10.00
C VAL A 38 4.00 -7.73 -10.47
N VAL A 39 3.92 -6.60 -11.17
CA VAL A 39 5.08 -5.90 -11.72
C VAL A 39 5.08 -4.47 -11.20
N ASP A 40 6.20 -4.05 -10.62
CA ASP A 40 6.45 -2.66 -10.28
C ASP A 40 6.80 -1.89 -11.56
N VAL A 41 6.02 -0.87 -11.90
CA VAL A 41 6.14 -0.16 -13.18
C VAL A 41 6.61 1.29 -13.04
N ALA A 42 6.53 1.85 -11.83
CA ALA A 42 7.05 3.17 -11.47
C ALA A 42 7.21 3.28 -9.96
N GLY A 43 8.19 4.08 -9.51
CA GLY A 43 8.49 4.28 -8.08
C GLY A 43 9.47 3.24 -7.55
N ASP A 44 9.52 3.09 -6.23
CA ASP A 44 10.49 2.24 -5.54
C ASP A 44 9.87 1.66 -4.25
N GLY A 45 9.76 0.34 -4.18
CA GLY A 45 9.24 -0.38 -3.01
C GLY A 45 10.19 -0.36 -1.81
N ASP A 46 11.49 -0.22 -2.05
CA ASP A 46 12.56 -0.25 -1.05
C ASP A 46 13.11 1.16 -0.76
N ASN A 47 12.28 2.17 -1.00
CA ASN A 47 12.65 3.58 -0.87
C ASN A 47 13.06 4.02 0.56
N GLY A 48 12.94 3.16 1.56
CA GLY A 48 13.34 3.46 2.93
C GLY A 48 12.33 4.35 3.69
N ALA A 49 11.10 4.49 3.20
CA ALA A 49 10.04 5.15 3.94
C ALA A 49 9.61 4.35 5.18
N THR A 50 9.44 5.02 6.31
CA THR A 50 9.13 4.40 7.61
C THR A 50 8.11 5.22 8.41
N VAL A 51 7.62 4.62 9.50
CA VAL A 51 6.74 5.27 10.46
C VAL A 51 7.21 4.95 11.89
N ASP A 52 7.31 5.99 12.70
CA ASP A 52 7.53 5.85 14.14
C ASP A 52 6.20 5.47 14.81
N ILE A 53 6.10 4.29 15.42
CA ILE A 53 4.83 3.80 15.97
C ILE A 53 4.40 4.49 17.26
N ALA A 54 5.33 5.12 17.99
CA ALA A 54 5.02 5.83 19.24
C ALA A 54 4.39 7.21 18.99
N SER A 55 4.76 7.86 17.88
CA SER A 55 4.30 9.21 17.49
C SER A 55 3.42 9.21 16.24
N CYS A 56 3.42 8.13 15.48
CA CYS A 56 2.80 8.01 14.15
C CYS A 56 3.32 8.99 13.10
N LYS A 57 4.54 9.51 13.30
CA LYS A 57 5.22 10.35 12.33
C LYS A 57 5.85 9.50 11.23
N THR A 58 5.55 9.83 9.98
CA THR A 58 6.19 9.22 8.81
C THR A 58 7.49 9.92 8.44
N SER A 59 8.42 9.19 7.84
CA SER A 59 9.69 9.73 7.35
C SER A 59 10.21 8.94 6.14
N GLY A 60 11.18 9.51 5.43
CA GLY A 60 11.77 8.91 4.23
C GLY A 60 11.22 9.50 2.91
N PRO A 61 11.77 9.09 1.77
CA PRO A 61 11.42 9.62 0.47
C PRO A 61 10.08 9.07 -0.02
N GLY A 62 9.53 9.70 -1.07
CA GLY A 62 8.30 9.29 -1.73
C GLY A 62 7.96 10.25 -2.87
N PHE A 63 6.91 9.94 -3.61
CA PHE A 63 6.55 10.67 -4.82
C PHE A 63 5.21 11.38 -4.65
N ALA A 64 5.16 12.66 -5.04
CA ALA A 64 3.89 13.37 -5.19
C ALA A 64 3.13 12.93 -6.45
N ASN A 65 3.86 12.54 -7.50
CA ASN A 65 3.29 12.06 -8.76
C ASN A 65 4.16 10.94 -9.33
N LEU A 66 3.51 9.93 -9.91
CA LEU A 66 4.16 8.87 -10.68
C LEU A 66 3.50 8.79 -12.06
N CYS A 67 4.30 8.65 -13.10
CA CYS A 67 3.84 8.52 -14.48
C CYS A 67 4.75 7.57 -15.24
N THR A 68 4.18 6.64 -15.99
CA THR A 68 4.94 5.70 -16.81
C THR A 68 4.11 5.18 -18.00
N VAL A 69 4.80 4.70 -19.03
CA VAL A 69 4.22 3.85 -20.06
C VAL A 69 4.84 2.47 -19.89
N TRP A 70 3.99 1.47 -19.68
CA TRP A 70 4.41 0.09 -19.48
C TRP A 70 3.85 -0.78 -20.60
N THR A 71 4.63 -1.78 -20.99
CA THR A 71 4.29 -2.81 -21.98
C THR A 71 4.56 -4.17 -21.35
N ASP A 72 3.63 -5.10 -21.53
CA ASP A 72 3.81 -6.49 -21.11
C ASP A 72 4.76 -7.21 -22.08
N ASP A 73 5.97 -7.53 -21.60
CA ASP A 73 7.00 -8.24 -22.35
C ASP A 73 6.67 -9.72 -22.57
N GLN A 74 5.72 -10.25 -21.79
CA GLN A 74 5.23 -11.63 -21.84
C GLN A 74 3.77 -11.69 -22.31
N PHE A 75 3.36 -10.71 -23.12
CA PHE A 75 2.02 -10.71 -23.71
C PHE A 75 1.89 -11.86 -24.72
N ASP A 76 0.82 -12.64 -24.58
CA ASP A 76 0.43 -13.69 -25.50
C ASP A 76 -0.96 -13.37 -26.08
N PRO A 77 -1.09 -13.11 -27.39
CA PRO A 77 -2.36 -12.76 -28.03
C PRO A 77 -3.36 -13.92 -28.05
N GLU A 78 -2.94 -15.17 -27.83
CA GLU A 78 -3.85 -16.33 -27.79
C GLU A 78 -4.34 -16.63 -26.37
N GLN A 79 -3.83 -15.92 -25.36
CA GLN A 79 -4.14 -16.15 -23.96
C GLN A 79 -5.16 -15.15 -23.42
N ARG A 80 -6.24 -15.66 -22.80
CA ARG A 80 -7.13 -14.81 -22.01
C ARG A 80 -6.41 -14.32 -20.75
N ALA A 81 -6.46 -13.01 -20.52
CA ALA A 81 -5.83 -12.39 -19.37
C ALA A 81 -6.67 -11.22 -18.86
N TYR A 82 -6.43 -10.81 -17.62
CA TYR A 82 -6.91 -9.54 -17.09
C TYR A 82 -5.77 -8.75 -16.47
N TYR A 83 -5.92 -7.43 -16.49
CA TYR A 83 -4.95 -6.48 -15.97
C TYR A 83 -5.65 -5.47 -15.10
N TYR A 84 -5.10 -5.15 -13.94
CA TYR A 84 -5.47 -3.93 -13.21
C TYR A 84 -4.21 -3.28 -12.67
N SER A 85 -4.27 -1.98 -12.42
CA SER A 85 -3.20 -1.27 -11.74
C SER A 85 -3.55 -1.09 -10.28
N ARG A 86 -2.53 -1.07 -9.42
CA ARG A 86 -2.68 -0.60 -8.05
C ARG A 86 -1.55 0.34 -7.68
N VAL A 87 -1.88 1.40 -6.96
CA VAL A 87 -0.94 2.40 -6.45
C VAL A 87 -0.78 2.15 -4.96
N ILE A 88 0.45 2.20 -4.47
CA ILE A 88 0.79 1.97 -3.07
C ILE A 88 1.42 3.23 -2.50
N GLU A 89 0.93 3.66 -1.35
CA GLU A 89 1.51 4.76 -0.58
C GLU A 89 2.62 4.29 0.37
N ASN A 90 3.45 5.23 0.82
CA ASN A 90 4.37 5.00 1.92
C ASN A 90 3.63 4.51 3.18
N PRO A 91 4.31 3.79 4.09
CA PRO A 91 3.68 3.25 5.28
C PRO A 91 3.20 4.35 6.23
N THR A 92 2.04 4.13 6.84
CA THR A 92 1.46 4.99 7.87
C THR A 92 0.99 4.17 9.07
N CYS A 93 0.74 4.83 10.19
CA CYS A 93 0.05 4.19 11.30
C CYS A 93 -1.40 3.87 10.92
N ARG A 94 -1.84 2.66 11.28
CA ARG A 94 -3.27 2.33 11.32
C ARG A 94 -4.02 3.24 12.28
N TRP A 95 -5.32 3.42 12.05
CA TRP A 95 -6.21 4.15 12.95
C TRP A 95 -6.09 3.68 14.40
N SER A 96 -6.08 2.37 14.64
CA SER A 96 -5.91 1.80 15.98
C SER A 96 -4.58 2.23 16.62
N GLN A 97 -3.48 2.20 15.87
CA GLN A 97 -2.19 2.67 16.38
C GLN A 97 -2.17 4.17 16.68
N ARG A 98 -2.84 4.98 15.87
CA ARG A 98 -2.99 6.43 16.13
C ARG A 98 -3.68 6.68 17.47
N ILE A 99 -4.71 5.90 17.80
CA ILE A 99 -5.36 5.95 19.11
C ILE A 99 -4.38 5.56 20.21
N CYS A 100 -3.68 4.42 20.08
CA CYS A 100 -2.70 3.96 21.09
C CYS A 100 -1.61 5.00 21.36
N ALA A 101 -1.04 5.58 20.31
CA ALA A 101 -0.02 6.64 20.38
C ALA A 101 -0.57 7.91 21.04
N ALA A 102 -1.76 8.37 20.66
CA ALA A 102 -2.40 9.54 21.25
C ALA A 102 -2.71 9.35 22.75
N SER A 103 -3.09 8.13 23.14
CA SER A 103 -3.32 7.73 24.53
C SER A 103 -2.04 7.42 25.30
N LYS A 104 -0.86 7.46 24.66
CA LYS A 104 0.45 7.17 25.26
C LYS A 104 0.53 5.80 25.92
N VAL A 105 -0.08 4.79 25.29
CA VAL A 105 -0.02 3.41 25.78
C VAL A 105 1.41 2.88 25.66
N ASP A 106 1.95 2.40 26.78
CA ASP A 106 3.19 1.64 26.86
C ASP A 106 2.87 0.23 27.39
N CYS A 107 3.07 -0.78 26.53
CA CYS A 107 2.76 -2.17 26.86
C CYS A 107 3.65 -2.76 27.97
N ASN A 108 4.71 -2.07 28.38
CA ASN A 108 5.53 -2.45 29.52
C ASN A 108 5.06 -1.81 30.83
N VAL A 109 4.13 -0.85 30.77
CA VAL A 109 3.63 -0.08 31.91
C VAL A 109 2.10 -0.24 31.95
N PRO A 110 1.58 -1.27 32.65
CA PRO A 110 0.15 -1.60 32.67
C PRO A 110 -0.78 -0.44 33.04
N GLU A 111 -0.31 0.52 33.83
CA GLU A 111 -1.06 1.71 34.26
C GLU A 111 -1.40 2.64 33.09
N THR A 112 -0.68 2.54 31.96
CA THR A 112 -0.97 3.29 30.74
C THR A 112 -2.03 2.62 29.86
N ILE A 113 -2.35 1.35 30.12
CA ILE A 113 -3.33 0.57 29.35
C ILE A 113 -4.71 0.83 29.94
N GLY A 114 -5.34 1.92 29.50
CA GLY A 114 -6.71 2.26 29.87
C GLY A 114 -7.74 1.24 29.37
N GLY A 115 -8.92 1.21 29.99
CA GLY A 115 -10.01 0.35 29.56
C GLY A 115 -10.40 0.59 28.10
N GLY A 116 -10.46 -0.47 27.31
CA GLY A 116 -10.70 -0.41 25.85
C GLY A 116 -9.44 -0.21 25.00
N LEU A 117 -8.25 -0.09 25.61
CA LEU A 117 -6.95 0.00 24.93
C LEU A 117 -6.11 -1.28 25.05
N GLU A 118 -6.67 -2.36 25.60
CA GLU A 118 -5.97 -3.64 25.76
C GLU A 118 -5.50 -4.20 24.41
N GLY A 119 -6.25 -3.89 23.35
CA GLY A 119 -5.90 -4.24 21.98
C GLY A 119 -4.58 -3.64 21.49
N CYS A 120 -4.12 -2.51 22.06
CA CYS A 120 -2.84 -1.89 21.72
C CYS A 120 -1.64 -2.82 21.99
N CYS A 121 -1.77 -3.71 22.98
CA CYS A 121 -0.72 -4.63 23.42
C CYS A 121 -0.99 -6.08 23.01
N SER A 122 -2.00 -6.32 22.19
CA SER A 122 -2.28 -7.64 21.62
C SER A 122 -1.22 -8.04 20.59
N ALA A 123 -0.85 -9.33 20.58
CA ALA A 123 0.05 -9.89 19.55
C ALA A 123 -0.54 -9.82 18.12
N GLU A 124 -1.86 -9.70 18.01
CA GLU A 124 -2.56 -9.56 16.74
C GLU A 124 -2.59 -8.12 16.24
N HIS A 125 -2.22 -7.14 17.07
CA HIS A 125 -2.18 -5.75 16.67
C HIS A 125 -1.18 -5.55 15.54
N ARG A 126 -1.59 -4.75 14.55
CA ARG A 126 -0.78 -4.42 13.37
C ARG A 126 -0.65 -2.90 13.32
N PRO A 127 0.46 -2.32 13.80
CA PRO A 127 0.53 -0.87 13.99
C PRO A 127 0.62 -0.08 12.68
N ILE A 128 1.08 -0.73 11.61
CA ILE A 128 1.42 -0.11 10.32
C ILE A 128 0.49 -0.64 9.23
N ILE A 129 0.18 0.22 8.26
CA ILE A 129 -0.49 -0.11 7.00
C ILE A 129 0.14 0.64 5.84
N GLN A 130 -0.03 0.11 4.64
CA GLN A 130 0.15 0.85 3.40
C GLN A 130 -1.20 0.91 2.70
N GLU A 131 -1.66 2.12 2.45
CA GLU A 131 -2.90 2.35 1.71
C GLU A 131 -2.68 2.05 0.22
N ARG A 132 -3.78 1.65 -0.44
CA ARG A 132 -3.75 1.21 -1.83
C ARG A 132 -4.97 1.69 -2.59
N ALA A 133 -4.76 2.26 -3.77
CA ALA A 133 -5.80 2.52 -4.76
C ALA A 133 -5.70 1.49 -5.89
N TRP A 134 -6.84 1.04 -6.43
CA TRP A 134 -6.90 -0.01 -7.44
C TRP A 134 -7.77 0.46 -8.60
N SER A 135 -7.35 0.19 -9.84
CA SER A 135 -8.17 0.44 -11.01
C SER A 135 -9.20 -0.68 -11.21
N SER A 136 -10.23 -0.39 -12.02
CA SER A 136 -11.02 -1.47 -12.61
C SER A 136 -10.13 -2.36 -13.50
N PRO A 137 -10.44 -3.67 -13.59
CA PRO A 137 -9.70 -4.56 -14.46
C PRO A 137 -10.07 -4.34 -15.93
N ILE A 138 -9.08 -4.48 -16.80
CA ILE A 138 -9.23 -4.58 -18.25
C ILE A 138 -9.08 -6.05 -18.60
N TRP A 139 -10.08 -6.59 -19.30
CA TRP A 139 -10.08 -7.98 -19.74
C TRP A 139 -9.61 -8.06 -21.19
N TYR A 140 -8.70 -8.98 -21.46
CA TYR A 140 -8.29 -9.35 -22.80
C TYR A 140 -8.89 -10.72 -23.15
N SER A 141 -9.59 -10.76 -24.28
CA SER A 141 -10.10 -11.97 -24.89
C SER A 141 -9.62 -12.02 -26.33
N PRO A 142 -8.85 -13.06 -26.72
CA PRO A 142 -8.44 -13.30 -28.10
C PRO A 142 -9.62 -13.33 -29.08
#